data_AF-A0A6G7CQW2-F1
#
_entry.id   AF-A0A6G7CQW2-F1
#
_cell.length_a   1.000
_cell.length_b   1.000
_cell.length_c   1.000
_cell.angle_alpha   90.00
_cell.angle_beta   90.00
_cell.angle_gamma   90.00
#
_symmetry.space_group_name_H-M   'P 1'
#
loop_
_entity.id
_entity.type
_entity.pdbx_description
1 polymer ?
#
loop_
_entity_poly.entity_id
_entity_poly.type
_entity_poly.pdbx_seq_one_letter_code
_entity_poly.pdbx_strand_id
1 'polypeptide(L)'
;MLLRKKYIALSIGASLFLLSTLPNWSEATQVQAQQQEKSYQYFADIIRKTYESQLYTLPAFEEGHYALRMYRQTSNDKYHAAIWSDLARVASRLNRYAEEVHTPEQIYMNSQSRLADYLDKTDERSKLRYTVTKHNPEYLYLGIGLLGSMARADEYGLKHKQDAKLREIIRRYDFSHYVTNEGMIKAWAAQLANQVYWLKQLGEQDVVQPFIEAFRNTYPDNLDENLTNQQYGNKLYGMTHIIFADSQYYQHAVSETEHQWIFDYFRSNIDTILLKAKEDIIAEVGISFLLAGLNNDPVVEKTRLHIKEAINRDQGMIPSTSGDFDLSHGEHRNVLAIMLLDWQQVNSIPTIEKQPKVFASLPYGLVSK
;
A
#
# COMPACT_ATOMS: atom_id res chain seq x y z
N MET A 1 4.88 -17.15 -89.25
CA MET A 1 4.14 -18.27 -89.86
C MET A 1 2.90 -18.52 -89.00
N LEU A 2 1.70 -18.33 -89.55
CA LEU A 2 0.35 -18.72 -89.03
C LEU A 2 -0.05 -18.13 -87.64
N LEU A 3 -0.81 -17.04 -87.48
CA LEU A 3 -2.19 -16.74 -87.90
C LEU A 3 -3.21 -17.87 -87.64
N ARG A 4 -4.04 -17.70 -86.60
CA ARG A 4 -5.48 -18.01 -86.66
C ARG A 4 -6.30 -17.12 -85.69
N LYS A 5 -7.07 -16.22 -86.30
CA LYS A 5 -8.25 -15.53 -85.75
C LYS A 5 -9.41 -16.52 -85.56
N LYS A 6 -10.40 -16.22 -84.70
CA LYS A 6 -11.86 -16.11 -84.98
C LYS A 6 -12.61 -15.68 -83.69
N TYR A 7 -13.09 -14.42 -83.63
CA TYR A 7 -14.50 -13.93 -83.70
C TYR A 7 -15.29 -14.01 -82.38
N ILE A 8 -15.50 -12.88 -81.69
CA ILE A 8 -16.67 -11.95 -81.69
C ILE A 8 -17.93 -12.56 -81.05
N ALA A 9 -18.34 -11.98 -79.91
CA ALA A 9 -19.73 -11.66 -79.60
C ALA A 9 -19.78 -10.39 -78.73
N LEU A 10 -20.52 -9.38 -79.23
CA LEU A 10 -20.91 -8.17 -78.52
C LEU A 10 -22.04 -8.51 -77.53
N SER A 11 -22.03 -7.87 -76.36
CA SER A 11 -23.28 -7.51 -75.67
C SER A 11 -23.04 -6.26 -74.79
N ILE A 12 -23.78 -5.21 -75.14
CA ILE A 12 -23.96 -3.96 -74.41
C ILE A 12 -24.79 -4.25 -73.15
N GLY A 13 -24.42 -3.68 -72.00
CA GLY A 13 -25.22 -3.80 -70.79
C GLY A 13 -24.72 -2.97 -69.61
N ALA A 14 -25.32 -1.79 -69.46
CA ALA A 14 -25.67 -1.08 -68.22
C ALA A 14 -24.64 -0.94 -67.08
N SER A 15 -24.38 0.33 -66.75
CA SER A 15 -23.83 0.86 -65.51
C SER A 15 -24.41 0.21 -64.24
N LEU A 16 -23.53 -0.17 -63.31
CA LEU A 16 -23.83 -0.16 -61.87
C LEU A 16 -22.59 0.29 -61.10
N PHE A 17 -22.68 1.50 -60.52
CA PHE A 17 -21.80 1.94 -59.45
C PHE A 17 -22.00 1.01 -58.25
N LEU A 18 -21.01 0.15 -57.98
CA LEU A 18 -20.86 -0.49 -56.67
C LEU A 18 -20.18 0.51 -55.75
N LEU A 19 -20.97 1.32 -55.05
CA LEU A 19 -20.54 1.91 -53.78
C LEU A 19 -20.27 0.75 -52.82
N SER A 20 -19.00 0.42 -52.63
CA SER A 20 -18.57 -0.42 -51.52
C SER A 20 -18.80 0.35 -50.23
N THR A 21 -19.91 0.06 -49.54
CA THR A 21 -20.07 0.40 -48.13
C THR A 21 -19.09 -0.44 -47.34
N LEU A 22 -17.87 0.09 -47.14
CA LEU A 22 -16.99 -0.40 -46.09
C LEU A 22 -17.74 -0.22 -44.76
N PRO A 23 -17.88 -1.27 -43.94
CA PRO A 23 -18.43 -1.09 -42.62
C PRO A 23 -17.47 -0.19 -41.84
N ASN A 24 -18.05 0.75 -41.10
CA ASN A 24 -17.35 1.78 -40.33
C ASN A 24 -16.70 1.14 -39.08
N TRP A 25 -15.66 0.31 -39.28
CA TRP A 25 -14.92 -0.39 -38.22
C TRP A 25 -13.92 0.51 -37.48
N SER A 26 -13.79 1.79 -37.85
CA SER A 26 -12.85 2.73 -37.18
C SER A 26 -13.50 3.52 -36.05
N GLU A 27 -14.75 3.99 -36.21
CA GLU A 27 -15.41 4.84 -35.21
C GLU A 27 -15.81 4.06 -33.95
N ALA A 28 -16.37 2.85 -34.08
CA ALA A 28 -16.72 2.03 -32.92
C ALA A 28 -15.48 1.66 -32.09
N THR A 29 -14.36 1.34 -32.75
CA THR A 29 -13.09 0.98 -32.11
C THR A 29 -12.41 2.19 -31.48
N GLN A 30 -12.49 3.38 -32.09
CA GLN A 30 -11.98 4.63 -31.51
C GLN A 30 -12.83 5.11 -30.34
N VAL A 31 -14.16 5.02 -30.43
CA VAL A 31 -15.05 5.37 -29.32
C VAL A 31 -14.85 4.40 -28.16
N GLN A 32 -14.75 3.09 -28.43
CA GLN A 32 -14.50 2.09 -27.38
C GLN A 32 -13.10 2.24 -26.76
N ALA A 33 -12.06 2.54 -27.55
CA ALA A 33 -10.73 2.88 -27.04
C ALA A 33 -10.72 4.20 -26.23
N GLN A 34 -11.43 5.25 -26.67
CA GLN A 34 -11.61 6.50 -25.91
C GLN A 34 -12.45 6.31 -24.65
N GLN A 35 -13.42 5.41 -24.65
CA GLN A 35 -14.27 5.12 -23.49
C GLN A 35 -13.54 4.22 -22.49
N GLN A 36 -12.68 3.32 -22.98
CA GLN A 36 -11.77 2.52 -22.18
C GLN A 36 -10.67 3.40 -21.55
N GLU A 37 -10.11 4.36 -22.29
CA GLU A 37 -9.16 5.37 -21.77
C GLU A 37 -9.81 6.36 -20.76
N LYS A 38 -11.14 6.38 -20.65
CA LYS A 38 -11.87 7.22 -19.69
C LYS A 38 -12.12 6.55 -18.35
N SER A 39 -12.03 5.22 -18.21
CA SER A 39 -12.25 4.56 -16.92
C SER A 39 -10.97 4.55 -16.09
N TYR A 40 -11.07 4.80 -14.78
CA TYR A 40 -9.92 4.67 -13.87
C TYR A 40 -9.35 3.25 -13.86
N GLN A 41 -10.19 2.25 -14.07
CA GLN A 41 -9.79 0.85 -14.21
C GLN A 41 -8.74 0.64 -15.30
N TYR A 42 -8.84 1.31 -16.46
CA TYR A 42 -7.83 1.19 -17.51
C TYR A 42 -6.44 1.63 -17.04
N PHE A 43 -6.38 2.71 -16.25
CA PHE A 43 -5.11 3.20 -15.70
C PHE A 43 -4.57 2.26 -14.60
N ALA A 44 -5.46 1.69 -13.79
CA ALA A 44 -5.08 0.64 -12.85
C ALA A 44 -4.51 -0.59 -13.58
N ASP A 45 -5.12 -1.00 -14.69
CA ASP A 45 -4.69 -2.15 -15.50
C ASP A 45 -3.30 -1.93 -16.11
N ILE A 46 -2.96 -0.69 -16.51
CA ILE A 46 -1.61 -0.35 -16.99
C ILE A 46 -0.57 -0.64 -15.90
N ILE A 47 -0.76 -0.09 -14.69
CA ILE A 47 0.18 -0.29 -13.58
C ILE A 47 0.24 -1.76 -13.18
N ARG A 48 -0.93 -2.40 -13.09
CA ARG A 48 -1.04 -3.82 -12.74
C ARG A 48 -0.28 -4.71 -13.70
N LYS A 49 -0.39 -4.47 -15.01
CA LYS A 49 0.35 -5.22 -16.03
C LYS A 49 1.87 -5.06 -15.87
N THR A 50 2.34 -3.86 -15.60
CA THR A 50 3.77 -3.58 -15.36
C THR A 50 4.30 -4.40 -14.18
N TYR A 51 3.64 -4.31 -13.02
CA TYR A 51 4.07 -5.02 -11.81
C TYR A 51 3.91 -6.53 -11.91
N GLU A 52 2.75 -7.02 -12.35
CA GLU A 52 2.50 -8.46 -12.38
C GLU A 52 3.40 -9.21 -13.36
N SER A 53 3.84 -8.56 -14.44
CA SER A 53 4.78 -9.17 -15.40
C SER A 53 6.18 -9.41 -14.81
N GLN A 54 6.51 -8.73 -13.72
CA GLN A 54 7.83 -8.73 -13.09
C GLN A 54 7.76 -8.96 -11.58
N LEU A 55 6.61 -9.41 -11.05
CA LEU A 55 6.38 -9.50 -9.61
C LEU A 55 7.41 -10.39 -8.90
N TYR A 56 7.84 -11.45 -9.59
CA TYR A 56 8.86 -12.41 -9.11
C TYR A 56 10.28 -11.82 -9.00
N THR A 57 10.54 -10.63 -9.54
CA THR A 57 11.84 -9.94 -9.41
C THR A 57 11.91 -9.06 -8.17
N LEU A 58 10.77 -8.81 -7.51
CA LEU A 58 10.74 -8.01 -6.30
C LEU A 58 11.29 -8.80 -5.10
N PRO A 59 11.89 -8.12 -4.10
CA PRO A 59 12.20 -8.79 -2.85
C PRO A 59 10.90 -9.28 -2.17
N ALA A 60 11.02 -10.34 -1.36
CA ALA A 60 9.86 -11.05 -0.79
C ALA A 60 8.91 -10.15 0.03
N PHE A 61 9.41 -9.04 0.59
CA PHE A 61 8.56 -8.10 1.31
C PHE A 61 7.65 -7.32 0.36
N GLU A 62 8.22 -6.69 -0.67
CA GLU A 62 7.52 -5.91 -1.69
C GLU A 62 6.59 -6.80 -2.52
N GLU A 63 7.06 -7.99 -2.92
CA GLU A 63 6.26 -9.00 -3.61
C GLU A 63 4.99 -9.36 -2.81
N GLY A 64 5.18 -9.70 -1.53
CA GLY A 64 4.12 -10.02 -0.59
C GLY A 64 3.17 -8.86 -0.30
N HIS A 65 3.74 -7.67 -0.17
CA HIS A 65 3.02 -6.42 0.08
C HIS A 65 2.05 -6.07 -1.06
N TYR A 66 2.51 -6.21 -2.29
CA TYR A 66 1.71 -6.07 -3.51
C TYR A 66 0.62 -7.14 -3.56
N ALA A 67 1.03 -8.40 -3.45
CA ALA A 67 0.16 -9.56 -3.60
C ALA A 67 -0.98 -9.59 -2.57
N LEU A 68 -0.70 -9.29 -1.30
CA LEU A 68 -1.72 -9.25 -0.25
C LEU A 68 -2.80 -8.21 -0.54
N ARG A 69 -2.40 -7.00 -0.95
CA ARG A 69 -3.33 -5.92 -1.30
C ARG A 69 -4.19 -6.28 -2.50
N MET A 70 -3.57 -6.77 -3.56
CA MET A 70 -4.31 -7.18 -4.75
C MET A 70 -5.21 -8.37 -4.48
N TYR A 71 -4.81 -9.31 -3.60
CA TYR A 71 -5.66 -10.41 -3.19
C TYR A 71 -6.89 -9.92 -2.41
N ARG A 72 -6.72 -8.98 -1.47
CA ARG A 72 -7.86 -8.37 -0.75
C ARG A 72 -8.86 -7.73 -1.71
N GLN A 73 -8.37 -7.03 -2.73
CA GLN A 73 -9.22 -6.38 -3.72
C GLN A 73 -9.89 -7.37 -4.69
N THR A 74 -9.19 -8.41 -5.15
CA THR A 74 -9.64 -9.22 -6.30
C THR A 74 -9.99 -10.67 -5.96
N SER A 75 -9.59 -11.18 -4.80
CA SER A 75 -9.67 -12.59 -4.41
C SER A 75 -9.02 -13.55 -5.42
N ASN A 76 -8.05 -13.10 -6.21
CA ASN A 76 -7.47 -13.88 -7.29
C ASN A 76 -6.33 -14.79 -6.81
N ASP A 77 -6.47 -16.10 -7.03
CA ASP A 77 -5.53 -17.12 -6.58
C ASP A 77 -4.10 -17.00 -7.13
N LYS A 78 -3.89 -16.23 -8.20
CA LYS A 78 -2.55 -15.99 -8.76
C LYS A 78 -1.56 -15.39 -7.76
N TYR A 79 -2.06 -14.72 -6.71
CA TYR A 79 -1.23 -14.09 -5.68
C TYR A 79 -0.81 -15.03 -4.55
N HIS A 80 -1.30 -16.27 -4.50
CA HIS A 80 -1.06 -17.20 -3.39
C HIS A 80 0.44 -17.43 -3.12
N ALA A 81 1.24 -17.61 -4.17
CA ALA A 81 2.67 -17.89 -4.03
C ALA A 81 3.44 -16.72 -3.38
N ALA A 82 3.13 -15.49 -3.80
CA ALA A 82 3.72 -14.27 -3.26
C ALA A 82 3.29 -14.03 -1.79
N ILE A 83 2.02 -14.30 -1.46
CA ILE A 83 1.54 -14.26 -0.07
C ILE A 83 2.29 -15.29 0.79
N TRP A 84 2.51 -16.49 0.26
CA TRP A 84 3.26 -17.53 0.96
C TRP A 84 4.73 -17.15 1.18
N SER A 85 5.36 -16.50 0.19
CA SER A 85 6.72 -15.95 0.27
C SER A 85 6.85 -14.95 1.44
N ASP A 86 5.88 -14.03 1.57
CA ASP A 86 5.81 -13.11 2.72
C ASP A 86 5.63 -13.85 4.04
N LEU A 87 4.77 -14.87 4.06
CA LEU A 87 4.53 -15.68 5.25
C LEU A 87 5.80 -16.39 5.73
N ALA A 88 6.61 -16.92 4.81
CA ALA A 88 7.88 -17.54 5.11
C ALA A 88 8.89 -16.54 5.71
N ARG A 89 8.92 -15.32 5.17
CA ARG A 89 9.71 -14.19 5.71
C ARG A 89 9.26 -13.81 7.14
N VAL A 90 7.95 -13.75 7.38
CA VAL A 90 7.37 -13.47 8.71
C VAL A 90 7.75 -14.57 9.71
N ALA A 91 7.58 -15.83 9.34
CA ALA A 91 7.95 -16.98 10.18
C ALA A 91 9.45 -16.96 10.53
N SER A 92 10.32 -16.71 9.55
CA SER A 92 11.76 -16.60 9.77
C SER A 92 12.12 -15.52 10.81
N ARG A 93 11.49 -14.34 10.73
CA ARG A 93 11.67 -13.27 11.72
C ARG A 93 11.19 -13.69 13.11
N LEU A 94 10.00 -14.29 13.21
CA LEU A 94 9.44 -14.71 14.49
C LEU A 94 10.27 -15.84 15.13
N ASN A 95 10.78 -16.79 14.33
CA ASN A 95 11.71 -17.82 14.81
C ASN A 95 12.98 -17.19 15.38
N ARG A 96 13.58 -16.23 14.68
CA ARG A 96 14.77 -15.52 15.15
C ARG A 96 14.51 -14.76 16.47
N TYR A 97 13.39 -14.06 16.58
CA TYR A 97 13.01 -13.38 17.82
C TYR A 97 12.73 -14.35 18.96
N ALA A 98 12.17 -15.52 18.65
CA ALA A 98 11.88 -16.54 19.63
C ALA A 98 13.15 -17.24 20.15
N GLU A 99 14.13 -17.51 19.29
CA GLU A 99 15.28 -18.36 19.62
C GLU A 99 16.59 -17.58 19.85
N GLU A 100 16.81 -16.45 19.18
CA GLU A 100 18.14 -15.82 19.10
C GLU A 100 18.18 -14.42 19.75
N VAL A 101 17.08 -13.66 19.70
CA VAL A 101 17.06 -12.25 20.13
C VAL A 101 15.90 -12.00 21.09
N HIS A 102 15.96 -12.55 22.31
CA HIS A 102 14.83 -12.52 23.25
C HIS A 102 15.17 -12.04 24.67
N THR A 103 16.46 -11.92 25.02
CA THR A 103 16.88 -11.29 26.29
C THR A 103 17.03 -9.77 26.11
N PRO A 104 16.92 -8.97 27.19
CA PRO A 104 17.13 -7.53 27.12
C PRO A 104 18.46 -7.13 26.47
N GLU A 105 19.55 -7.82 26.78
CA GLU A 105 20.88 -7.54 26.22
C GLU A 105 20.94 -7.86 24.72
N GLN A 106 20.36 -8.98 24.29
CA GLN A 106 20.29 -9.34 22.88
C GLN A 106 19.45 -8.33 22.09
N ILE A 107 18.31 -7.92 22.64
CA ILE A 107 17.42 -6.92 22.05
C ILE A 107 18.15 -5.59 21.90
N TYR A 108 18.84 -5.14 22.95
CA TYR A 108 19.64 -3.91 22.91
C TYR A 108 20.73 -3.98 21.83
N MET A 109 21.53 -5.04 21.80
CA MET A 109 22.61 -5.21 20.81
C MET A 109 22.08 -5.29 19.37
N ASN A 110 20.98 -6.03 19.15
CA ASN A 110 20.32 -6.09 17.85
C ASN A 110 19.84 -4.71 17.41
N SER A 111 19.26 -3.95 18.33
CA SER A 111 18.72 -2.63 18.07
C SER A 111 19.81 -1.61 17.77
N GLN A 112 20.93 -1.65 18.49
CA GLN A 112 22.10 -0.82 18.20
C GLN A 112 22.68 -1.13 16.81
N SER A 113 22.76 -2.41 16.44
CA SER A 113 23.19 -2.81 15.09
C SER A 113 22.28 -2.24 14.01
N ARG A 114 20.96 -2.23 14.21
CA ARG A 114 20.00 -1.66 13.25
C ARG A 114 20.02 -0.13 13.24
N LEU A 115 20.28 0.49 14.38
CA LEU A 115 20.43 1.94 14.45
C LEU A 115 21.66 2.42 13.66
N ALA A 116 22.72 1.60 13.58
CA ALA A 116 23.93 1.90 12.82
C ALA A 116 23.66 2.07 11.31
N ASP A 117 22.62 1.43 10.76
CA ASP A 117 22.23 1.57 9.34
C ASP A 117 21.84 3.00 8.95
N TYR A 118 21.59 3.87 9.94
CA TYR A 118 21.26 5.28 9.73
C TYR A 118 22.49 6.21 9.76
N LEU A 119 23.66 5.75 10.21
CA LEU A 119 24.83 6.62 10.42
C LEU A 119 25.32 7.31 9.14
N ASP A 120 25.29 6.58 8.02
CA ASP A 120 25.78 7.08 6.73
C ASP A 120 24.66 7.71 5.87
N LYS A 121 23.43 7.82 6.41
CA LYS A 121 22.29 8.35 5.66
C LYS A 121 22.27 9.87 5.72
N THR A 122 22.12 10.50 4.57
CA THR A 122 22.19 11.97 4.43
C THR A 122 20.83 12.64 4.38
N ASP A 123 19.76 11.89 4.07
CA ASP A 123 18.41 12.43 3.96
C ASP A 123 17.85 12.85 5.33
N GLU A 124 17.01 13.87 5.32
CA GLU A 124 16.44 14.48 6.53
C GLU A 124 15.67 13.46 7.39
N ARG A 125 14.96 12.51 6.78
CA ARG A 125 14.12 11.54 7.50
C ARG A 125 14.97 10.54 8.25
N SER A 126 16.01 10.01 7.61
CA SER A 126 16.95 9.08 8.23
C SER A 126 17.72 9.72 9.39
N LYS A 127 18.17 10.97 9.23
CA LYS A 127 18.84 11.72 10.30
C LYS A 127 17.93 11.97 11.50
N LEU A 128 16.67 12.33 11.25
CA LEU A 128 15.67 12.52 12.29
C LEU A 128 15.42 11.21 13.06
N ARG A 129 15.19 10.11 12.34
CA ARG A 129 15.01 8.77 12.92
C ARG A 129 16.19 8.34 13.79
N TYR A 130 17.42 8.51 13.32
CA TYR A 130 18.61 8.25 14.13
C TYR A 130 18.62 9.09 15.41
N THR A 131 18.39 10.40 15.27
CA THR A 131 18.49 11.35 16.38
C THR A 131 17.51 11.05 17.50
N VAL A 132 16.26 10.70 17.17
CA VAL A 132 15.22 10.43 18.17
C VAL A 132 15.32 9.02 18.73
N THR A 133 15.72 8.04 17.91
CA THR A 133 15.72 6.63 18.31
C THR A 133 17.00 6.21 19.04
N LYS A 134 18.11 6.95 18.94
CA LYS A 134 19.37 6.61 19.64
C LYS A 134 19.27 6.52 21.17
N HIS A 135 18.27 7.17 21.76
CA HIS A 135 18.03 7.12 23.21
C HIS A 135 17.14 5.96 23.64
N ASN A 136 16.44 5.33 22.69
CA ASN A 136 15.54 4.20 22.91
C ASN A 136 15.63 3.22 21.73
N PRO A 137 16.82 2.64 21.48
CA PRO A 137 17.10 1.86 20.27
C PRO A 137 16.17 0.64 20.16
N GLU A 138 15.77 0.06 21.29
CA GLU A 138 14.88 -1.11 21.38
C GLU A 138 13.57 -0.93 20.62
N TYR A 139 13.11 0.31 20.40
CA TYR A 139 11.98 0.61 19.54
C TYR A 139 12.10 -0.04 18.14
N LEU A 140 13.31 -0.07 17.55
CA LEU A 140 13.54 -0.68 16.25
C LEU A 140 13.22 -2.18 16.30
N TYR A 141 13.69 -2.87 17.34
CA TYR A 141 13.38 -4.28 17.55
C TYR A 141 11.88 -4.48 17.81
N LEU A 142 11.30 -3.72 18.74
CA LEU A 142 9.94 -3.90 19.23
C LEU A 142 8.89 -3.54 18.17
N GLY A 143 8.81 -2.26 17.80
CA GLY A 143 7.76 -1.73 16.94
C GLY A 143 7.97 -2.09 15.46
N ILE A 144 9.19 -1.90 14.95
CA ILE A 144 9.49 -2.11 13.52
C ILE A 144 9.74 -3.60 13.21
N GLY A 145 10.22 -4.38 14.18
CA GLY A 145 10.57 -5.79 14.01
C GLY A 145 9.49 -6.76 14.47
N LEU A 146 9.45 -6.99 15.78
CA LEU A 146 8.66 -8.03 16.44
C LEU A 146 7.17 -7.80 16.26
N LEU A 147 6.67 -6.63 16.69
CA LEU A 147 5.24 -6.31 16.69
C LEU A 147 4.64 -6.38 15.28
N GLY A 148 5.31 -5.80 14.27
CA GLY A 148 4.85 -5.88 12.89
C GLY A 148 4.82 -7.31 12.33
N SER A 149 5.74 -8.17 12.75
CA SER A 149 5.75 -9.58 12.34
C SER A 149 4.64 -10.38 13.02
N MET A 150 4.36 -10.09 14.31
CA MET A 150 3.24 -10.70 15.03
C MET A 150 1.90 -10.26 14.46
N ALA A 151 1.73 -8.97 14.19
CA ALA A 151 0.52 -8.41 13.58
C ALA A 151 0.27 -9.01 12.19
N ARG A 152 1.30 -9.13 11.34
CA ARG A 152 1.15 -9.76 10.03
C ARG A 152 0.73 -11.24 10.12
N ALA A 153 1.22 -11.98 11.11
CA ALA A 153 0.74 -13.35 11.33
C ALA A 153 -0.73 -13.36 11.79
N ASP A 154 -1.10 -12.45 12.70
CA ASP A 154 -2.46 -12.31 13.21
C ASP A 154 -3.47 -11.94 12.10
N GLU A 155 -3.08 -11.09 11.14
CA GLU A 155 -3.88 -10.76 9.94
C GLU A 155 -4.30 -12.00 9.13
N TYR A 156 -3.54 -13.10 9.21
CA TYR A 156 -3.83 -14.36 8.54
C TYR A 156 -4.58 -15.38 9.42
N GLY A 157 -4.90 -15.03 10.67
CA GLY A 157 -5.42 -15.97 11.67
C GLY A 157 -4.35 -16.93 12.23
N LEU A 158 -3.08 -16.51 12.18
CA LEU A 158 -1.93 -17.32 12.60
C LEU A 158 -1.22 -16.69 13.81
N LYS A 159 -0.43 -17.50 14.50
CA LYS A 159 0.51 -17.06 15.52
C LYS A 159 1.78 -17.90 15.50
N HIS A 160 2.82 -17.44 16.18
CA HIS A 160 4.02 -18.25 16.37
C HIS A 160 3.79 -19.36 17.42
N LYS A 161 4.43 -20.52 17.30
CA LYS A 161 4.34 -21.61 18.28
C LYS A 161 4.84 -21.22 19.68
N GLN A 162 5.70 -20.20 19.76
CA GLN A 162 6.16 -19.58 21.02
C GLN A 162 5.53 -18.18 21.25
N ASP A 163 4.29 -17.97 20.80
CA ASP A 163 3.58 -16.69 20.90
C ASP A 163 3.60 -16.10 22.33
N ALA A 164 3.41 -16.92 23.37
CA ALA A 164 3.48 -16.47 24.76
C ALA A 164 4.83 -15.83 25.13
N LYS A 165 5.94 -16.43 24.67
CA LYS A 165 7.30 -15.89 24.87
C LYS A 165 7.48 -14.55 24.17
N LEU A 166 6.98 -14.44 22.93
CA LEU A 166 7.07 -13.20 22.15
C LEU A 166 6.23 -12.07 22.75
N ARG A 167 5.03 -12.38 23.24
CA ARG A 167 4.17 -11.42 23.98
C ARG A 167 4.81 -10.97 25.28
N GLU A 168 5.48 -11.88 25.99
CA GLU A 168 6.22 -11.51 27.20
C GLU A 168 7.29 -10.44 26.90
N ILE A 169 7.99 -10.53 25.77
CA ILE A 169 8.93 -9.49 25.33
C ILE A 169 8.22 -8.14 25.17
N ILE A 170 7.08 -8.10 24.49
CA ILE A 170 6.29 -6.87 24.30
C ILE A 170 5.87 -6.26 25.65
N ARG A 171 5.41 -7.09 26.60
CA ARG A 171 4.92 -6.64 27.92
C ARG A 171 5.99 -6.07 28.84
N ARG A 172 7.28 -6.28 28.54
CA ARG A 172 8.38 -5.65 29.29
C ARG A 172 8.49 -4.14 29.06
N TYR A 173 7.85 -3.62 28.01
CA TYR A 173 7.98 -2.24 27.58
C TYR A 173 6.63 -1.54 27.59
N ASP A 174 6.57 -0.34 28.16
CA ASP A 174 5.40 0.53 28.08
C ASP A 174 5.48 1.35 26.78
N PHE A 175 4.61 1.02 25.81
CA PHE A 175 4.63 1.68 24.51
C PHE A 175 4.19 3.14 24.55
N SER A 176 3.52 3.57 25.63
CA SER A 176 3.17 4.97 25.85
C SER A 176 4.39 5.89 25.73
N HIS A 177 5.56 5.43 26.18
CA HIS A 177 6.83 6.16 26.09
C HIS A 177 7.26 6.47 24.66
N TYR A 178 6.92 5.61 23.70
CA TYR A 178 7.25 5.80 22.28
C TYR A 178 6.17 6.60 21.56
N VAL A 179 4.90 6.24 21.78
CA VAL A 179 3.78 6.74 20.97
C VAL A 179 3.34 8.14 21.39
N THR A 180 3.69 8.59 22.59
CA THR A 180 3.40 9.97 23.05
C THR A 180 4.59 10.93 22.88
N ASN A 181 5.74 10.43 22.42
CA ASN A 181 6.94 11.24 22.26
C ASN A 181 6.88 12.04 20.94
N GLU A 182 6.90 13.37 21.05
CA GLU A 182 6.83 14.29 19.90
C GLU A 182 7.91 14.01 18.84
N GLY A 183 9.15 13.75 19.26
CA GLY A 183 10.25 13.43 18.36
C GLY A 183 10.03 12.11 17.61
N MET A 184 9.52 11.09 18.30
CA MET A 184 9.15 9.82 17.69
C MET A 184 8.00 10.00 16.69
N ILE A 185 6.98 10.77 17.03
CA ILE A 185 5.87 11.09 16.12
C ILE A 185 6.39 11.78 14.85
N LYS A 186 7.26 12.78 15.01
CA LYS A 186 7.89 13.48 13.86
C LYS A 186 8.74 12.56 12.97
N ALA A 187 9.28 11.47 13.51
CA ALA A 187 10.17 10.56 12.77
C ALA A 187 9.45 9.30 12.22
N TRP A 188 8.37 8.89 12.88
CA TRP A 188 7.78 7.55 12.76
C TRP A 188 6.24 7.56 12.74
N ALA A 189 5.59 8.69 12.45
CA ALA A 189 4.13 8.86 12.53
C ALA A 189 3.31 7.67 12.00
N ALA A 190 3.51 7.27 10.73
CA ALA A 190 2.83 6.12 10.14
C ALA A 190 3.11 4.81 10.88
N GLN A 191 4.38 4.57 11.24
CA GLN A 191 4.76 3.35 11.95
C GLN A 191 4.12 3.29 13.33
N LEU A 192 4.12 4.40 14.09
CA LEU A 192 3.48 4.48 15.40
C LEU A 192 1.97 4.29 15.30
N ALA A 193 1.32 4.91 14.31
CA ALA A 193 -0.10 4.72 14.04
C ALA A 193 -0.41 3.23 13.82
N ASN A 194 0.36 2.53 13.00
CA ASN A 194 0.17 1.08 12.83
C ASN A 194 0.33 0.32 14.15
N GLN A 195 1.38 0.65 14.90
CA GLN A 195 1.75 -0.08 16.11
C GLN A 195 0.71 0.04 17.22
N VAL A 196 0.09 1.21 17.41
CA VAL A 196 -0.93 1.36 18.47
C VAL A 196 -2.17 0.51 18.22
N TYR A 197 -2.58 0.36 16.95
CA TYR A 197 -3.67 -0.52 16.57
C TYR A 197 -3.27 -2.00 16.62
N TRP A 198 -2.05 -2.34 16.22
CA TRP A 198 -1.53 -3.71 16.35
C TRP A 198 -1.48 -4.17 17.81
N LEU A 199 -1.02 -3.31 18.74
CA LEU A 199 -1.03 -3.60 20.18
C LEU A 199 -2.44 -3.88 20.69
N LYS A 200 -3.41 -3.07 20.27
CA LYS A 200 -4.82 -3.24 20.63
C LYS A 200 -5.40 -4.53 20.05
N GLN A 201 -5.17 -4.81 18.77
CA GLN A 201 -5.64 -6.02 18.06
C GLN A 201 -5.07 -7.31 18.67
N LEU A 202 -3.80 -7.27 19.06
CA LEU A 202 -3.16 -8.38 19.74
C LEU A 202 -3.60 -8.50 21.22
N GLY A 203 -4.29 -7.51 21.78
CA GLY A 203 -4.71 -7.51 23.19
C GLY A 203 -3.58 -7.25 24.17
N GLU A 204 -2.53 -6.54 23.75
CA GLU A 204 -1.34 -6.27 24.57
C GLU A 204 -1.43 -4.94 25.32
N GLN A 205 -1.67 -3.83 24.61
CA GLN A 205 -1.80 -2.48 25.19
C GLN A 205 -2.79 -1.66 24.36
N ASP A 206 -3.66 -0.88 25.00
CA ASP A 206 -4.50 0.11 24.30
C ASP A 206 -3.96 1.52 24.54
N VAL A 207 -3.11 1.96 23.63
CA VAL A 207 -2.49 3.29 23.63
C VAL A 207 -2.93 4.12 22.41
N VAL A 208 -4.08 3.77 21.81
CA VAL A 208 -4.60 4.45 20.61
C VAL A 208 -4.96 5.90 20.90
N GLN A 209 -5.77 6.15 21.95
CA GLN A 209 -6.17 7.52 22.30
C GLN A 209 -4.98 8.39 22.75
N PRO A 210 -4.07 7.93 23.64
CA PRO A 210 -2.84 8.66 23.96
C PRO A 210 -2.01 9.04 22.72
N PHE A 211 -1.89 8.14 21.74
CA PHE A 211 -1.21 8.46 20.49
C PHE A 211 -1.94 9.51 19.66
N ILE A 212 -3.26 9.42 19.49
CA ILE A 212 -4.04 10.40 18.72
C ILE A 212 -3.91 11.79 19.34
N GLU A 213 -4.01 11.90 20.67
CA GLU A 213 -3.83 13.17 21.38
C GLU A 213 -2.42 13.75 21.17
N ALA A 214 -1.38 12.94 21.37
CA ALA A 214 0.00 13.36 21.17
C ALA A 214 0.29 13.72 19.69
N PHE A 215 -0.29 12.98 18.75
CA PHE A 215 -0.16 13.22 17.32
C PHE A 215 -0.75 14.59 16.93
N ARG A 216 -1.97 14.88 17.40
CA ARG A 216 -2.63 16.18 17.15
C ARG A 216 -1.88 17.34 17.79
N ASN A 217 -1.33 17.14 18.98
CA ASN A 217 -0.49 18.15 19.64
C ASN A 217 0.85 18.37 18.91
N THR A 218 1.40 17.32 18.30
CA THR A 218 2.64 17.39 17.50
C THR A 218 2.41 18.12 16.17
N TYR A 219 1.23 17.96 15.58
CA TYR A 219 0.86 18.48 14.25
C TYR A 219 -0.46 19.27 14.26
N PRO A 220 -0.58 20.35 15.04
CA PRO A 220 -1.81 21.14 15.08
C PRO A 220 -2.04 21.82 13.73
N ASP A 221 -3.28 21.81 13.24
CA ASP A 221 -3.64 22.23 11.87
C ASP A 221 -3.27 23.68 11.56
N ASN A 222 -3.37 24.57 12.55
CA ASN A 222 -3.04 25.98 12.40
C ASN A 222 -1.53 26.25 12.22
N LEU A 223 -0.67 25.23 12.29
CA LEU A 223 0.77 25.35 12.06
C LEU A 223 1.22 24.73 10.72
N ASP A 224 0.30 24.28 9.87
CA ASP A 224 0.63 23.60 8.60
C ASP A 224 1.46 24.47 7.64
N GLU A 225 1.25 25.78 7.65
CA GLU A 225 2.02 26.74 6.84
C GLU A 225 3.51 26.78 7.22
N ASN A 226 3.84 26.39 8.46
CA ASN A 226 5.21 26.35 8.96
C ASN A 226 5.90 25.00 8.70
N LEU A 227 5.17 23.99 8.22
CA LEU A 227 5.72 22.66 7.98
C LEU A 227 6.45 22.60 6.64
N THR A 228 7.65 22.02 6.65
CA THR A 228 8.31 21.61 5.41
C THR A 228 7.46 20.57 4.67
N ASN A 229 7.70 20.37 3.37
CA ASN A 229 6.98 19.32 2.61
C ASN A 229 7.18 17.92 3.23
N GLN A 230 8.35 17.66 3.80
CA GLN A 230 8.61 16.40 4.49
C GLN A 230 7.76 16.26 5.76
N GLN A 231 7.73 17.29 6.60
CA GLN A 231 6.96 17.29 7.85
C GLN A 231 5.46 17.22 7.58
N TYR A 232 4.99 17.97 6.59
CA TYR A 232 3.60 17.93 6.12
C TYR A 232 3.24 16.53 5.60
N GLY A 233 4.11 15.93 4.78
CA GLY A 233 3.95 14.56 4.33
C GLY A 233 3.91 13.54 5.48
N ASN A 234 4.75 13.71 6.51
CA ASN A 234 4.74 12.83 7.69
C ASN A 234 3.45 12.97 8.53
N LYS A 235 2.89 14.18 8.63
CA LYS A 235 1.55 14.41 9.21
C LYS A 235 0.49 13.63 8.42
N LEU A 236 0.45 13.80 7.10
CA LEU A 236 -0.53 13.11 6.26
C LEU A 236 -0.40 11.59 6.35
N TYR A 237 0.82 11.04 6.29
CA TYR A 237 1.08 9.62 6.52
C TYR A 237 0.58 9.15 7.89
N GLY A 238 0.74 9.95 8.95
CA GLY A 238 0.19 9.62 10.26
C GLY A 238 -1.32 9.50 10.25
N MET A 239 -2.02 10.47 9.64
CA MET A 239 -3.47 10.47 9.50
C MET A 239 -3.97 9.29 8.66
N THR A 240 -3.37 9.02 7.50
CA THR A 240 -3.78 7.89 6.63
C THR A 240 -3.54 6.54 7.30
N HIS A 241 -2.43 6.39 8.04
CA HIS A 241 -2.14 5.14 8.75
C HIS A 241 -2.99 4.92 10.00
N ILE A 242 -3.55 5.97 10.62
CA ILE A 242 -4.60 5.79 11.64
C ILE A 242 -5.81 5.08 11.00
N ILE A 243 -6.26 5.55 9.84
CA ILE A 243 -7.38 4.95 9.09
C ILE A 243 -7.04 3.52 8.64
N PHE A 244 -5.86 3.32 8.04
CA PHE A 244 -5.47 2.00 7.54
C PHE A 244 -5.32 0.98 8.66
N ALA A 245 -4.73 1.36 9.79
CA ALA A 245 -4.53 0.45 10.89
C ALA A 245 -5.85 0.09 11.59
N ASP A 246 -6.79 1.04 11.69
CA ASP A 246 -8.16 0.79 12.19
C ASP A 246 -8.94 -0.16 11.26
N SER A 247 -8.78 0.01 9.94
CA SER A 247 -9.35 -0.92 8.93
C SER A 247 -8.71 -2.33 8.94
N GLN A 248 -7.73 -2.56 9.82
CA GLN A 248 -6.87 -3.75 9.83
C GLN A 248 -6.23 -4.01 8.46
N TYR A 249 -5.77 -2.93 7.82
CA TYR A 249 -5.24 -2.94 6.45
C TYR A 249 -6.26 -3.47 5.43
N TYR A 250 -7.37 -2.76 5.27
CA TYR A 250 -8.42 -3.01 4.26
C TYR A 250 -9.27 -4.26 4.50
N GLN A 251 -9.23 -4.84 5.70
CA GLN A 251 -10.07 -5.98 6.04
C GLN A 251 -11.49 -5.58 6.43
N HIS A 252 -11.64 -4.37 6.99
CA HIS A 252 -12.90 -3.83 7.47
C HIS A 252 -13.08 -2.38 7.03
N ALA A 253 -14.34 -1.96 6.92
CA ALA A 253 -14.66 -0.54 6.75
C ALA A 253 -14.38 0.22 8.05
N VAL A 254 -14.12 1.52 7.94
CA VAL A 254 -13.96 2.42 9.09
C VAL A 254 -15.16 3.34 9.24
N SER A 255 -15.37 3.87 10.44
CA SER A 255 -16.39 4.88 10.69
C SER A 255 -15.85 6.27 10.36
N GLU A 256 -16.56 7.02 9.50
CA GLU A 256 -16.26 8.43 9.30
C GLU A 256 -16.35 9.22 10.62
N THR A 257 -17.39 8.96 11.40
CA THR A 257 -17.67 9.70 12.64
C THR A 257 -16.59 9.48 13.70
N GLU A 258 -16.01 8.28 13.80
CA GLU A 258 -14.94 8.00 14.76
C GLU A 258 -13.63 8.73 14.41
N HIS A 259 -13.43 9.01 13.12
CA HIS A 259 -12.24 9.70 12.60
C HIS A 259 -12.57 11.04 11.95
N GLN A 260 -13.66 11.69 12.37
CA GLN A 260 -14.21 12.87 11.69
C GLN A 260 -13.16 13.96 11.47
N TRP A 261 -12.29 14.17 12.46
CA TRP A 261 -11.24 15.18 12.39
C TRP A 261 -10.23 14.94 11.25
N ILE A 262 -9.97 13.68 10.86
CA ILE A 262 -9.12 13.34 9.71
C ILE A 262 -9.86 13.63 8.41
N PHE A 263 -11.11 13.19 8.30
CA PHE A 263 -11.91 13.38 7.08
C PHE A 263 -12.20 14.86 6.82
N ASP A 264 -12.54 15.63 7.86
CA ASP A 264 -12.75 17.08 7.76
C ASP A 264 -11.45 17.80 7.36
N TYR A 265 -10.32 17.39 7.95
CA TYR A 265 -9.02 17.92 7.59
C TYR A 265 -8.69 17.66 6.11
N PHE A 266 -8.86 16.42 5.62
CA PHE A 266 -8.62 16.09 4.22
C PHE A 266 -9.53 16.86 3.27
N ARG A 267 -10.84 16.98 3.57
CA ARG A 267 -11.77 17.78 2.74
C ARG A 267 -11.36 19.24 2.66
N SER A 268 -11.02 19.82 3.81
CA SER A 268 -10.68 21.25 3.92
C SER A 268 -9.36 21.59 3.25
N ASN A 269 -8.44 20.63 3.14
CA ASN A 269 -7.07 20.83 2.65
C ASN A 269 -6.76 20.10 1.35
N ILE A 270 -7.74 19.48 0.68
CA ILE A 270 -7.48 18.59 -0.46
C ILE A 270 -6.63 19.25 -1.56
N ASP A 271 -6.88 20.52 -1.88
CA ASP A 271 -6.13 21.21 -2.94
C ASP A 271 -4.66 21.45 -2.54
N THR A 272 -4.40 21.75 -1.26
CA THR A 272 -3.04 21.85 -0.69
C THR A 272 -2.35 20.48 -0.66
N ILE A 273 -3.09 19.42 -0.30
CA ILE A 273 -2.59 18.05 -0.28
C ILE A 273 -2.13 17.65 -1.69
N LEU A 274 -2.96 17.86 -2.71
CA LEU A 274 -2.61 17.56 -4.10
C LEU A 274 -1.40 18.35 -4.62
N LEU A 275 -1.16 19.54 -4.09
CA LEU A 275 -0.04 20.39 -4.48
C LEU A 275 1.28 19.99 -3.81
N LYS A 276 1.25 19.59 -2.53
CA LYS A 276 2.46 19.42 -1.70
C LYS A 276 2.82 17.96 -1.43
N ALA A 277 1.86 17.04 -1.44
CA ALA A 277 2.08 15.67 -1.05
C ALA A 277 2.60 14.82 -2.23
N LYS A 278 3.20 13.68 -1.88
CA LYS A 278 3.61 12.66 -2.85
C LYS A 278 2.41 11.85 -3.30
N GLU A 279 2.52 11.23 -4.46
CA GLU A 279 1.44 10.47 -5.08
C GLU A 279 1.00 9.27 -4.24
N ASP A 280 1.91 8.64 -3.48
CA ASP A 280 1.51 7.59 -2.55
C ASP A 280 0.62 8.13 -1.43
N ILE A 281 0.99 9.23 -0.77
CA ILE A 281 0.14 9.90 0.23
C ILE A 281 -1.22 10.31 -0.37
N ILE A 282 -1.23 10.88 -1.58
CA ILE A 282 -2.46 11.28 -2.27
C ILE A 282 -3.36 10.06 -2.49
N ALA A 283 -2.79 8.94 -2.91
CA ALA A 283 -3.52 7.68 -3.04
C ALA A 283 -4.07 7.20 -1.70
N GLU A 284 -3.30 7.29 -0.62
CA GLU A 284 -3.74 6.91 0.72
C GLU A 284 -4.90 7.76 1.24
N VAL A 285 -4.88 9.08 0.96
CA VAL A 285 -5.99 9.99 1.29
C VAL A 285 -7.26 9.52 0.59
N GLY A 286 -7.22 9.28 -0.72
CA GLY A 286 -8.39 8.79 -1.46
C GLY A 286 -8.89 7.43 -0.94
N ILE A 287 -7.98 6.51 -0.66
CA ILE A 287 -8.33 5.18 -0.10
C ILE A 287 -8.96 5.30 1.30
N SER A 288 -8.56 6.30 2.10
CA SER A 288 -9.17 6.53 3.43
C SER A 288 -10.67 6.81 3.32
N PHE A 289 -11.12 7.56 2.31
CA PHE A 289 -12.55 7.79 2.04
C PHE A 289 -13.26 6.53 1.54
N LEU A 290 -12.60 5.76 0.66
CA LEU A 290 -13.14 4.50 0.17
C LEU A 290 -13.33 3.47 1.29
N LEU A 291 -12.43 3.45 2.28
CA LEU A 291 -12.54 2.64 3.49
C LEU A 291 -13.73 3.03 4.38
N ALA A 292 -14.14 4.30 4.37
CA ALA A 292 -15.32 4.79 5.06
C ALA A 292 -16.62 4.63 4.24
N GLY A 293 -16.55 4.03 3.05
CA GLY A 293 -17.70 3.89 2.14
C GLY A 293 -18.10 5.19 1.43
N LEU A 294 -17.25 6.22 1.48
CA LEU A 294 -17.50 7.56 0.92
C LEU A 294 -17.10 7.66 -0.55
N ASN A 295 -17.52 6.68 -1.37
CA ASN A 295 -17.06 6.51 -2.75
C ASN A 295 -17.33 7.71 -3.66
N ASN A 296 -18.37 8.49 -3.36
CA ASN A 296 -18.80 9.66 -4.13
C ASN A 296 -18.32 10.99 -3.52
N ASP A 297 -17.49 10.96 -2.47
CA ASP A 297 -16.92 12.18 -1.89
C ASP A 297 -16.00 12.87 -2.91
N PRO A 298 -16.08 14.20 -3.09
CA PRO A 298 -15.22 14.93 -4.03
C PRO A 298 -13.72 14.68 -3.85
N VAL A 299 -13.26 14.34 -2.63
CA VAL A 299 -11.86 13.98 -2.39
C VAL A 299 -11.44 12.74 -3.18
N VAL A 300 -12.31 11.73 -3.30
CA VAL A 300 -12.02 10.50 -4.06
C VAL A 300 -11.80 10.83 -5.54
N GLU A 301 -12.66 11.66 -6.13
CA GLU A 301 -12.52 12.03 -7.54
C GLU A 301 -11.26 12.87 -7.79
N LYS A 302 -11.01 13.87 -6.93
CA LYS A 302 -9.82 14.72 -7.01
C LYS A 302 -8.51 13.91 -6.93
N THR A 303 -8.44 12.97 -5.99
CA THR A 303 -7.26 12.09 -5.84
C THR A 303 -7.11 11.13 -7.03
N ARG A 304 -8.20 10.54 -7.54
CA ARG A 304 -8.15 9.66 -8.72
C ARG A 304 -7.68 10.39 -9.97
N LEU A 305 -8.17 11.60 -10.23
CA LEU A 305 -7.73 12.43 -11.35
C LEU A 305 -6.23 12.72 -11.26
N HIS A 306 -5.76 13.17 -10.10
CA HIS A 306 -4.35 13.45 -9.88
C HIS A 306 -3.47 12.23 -10.12
N ILE A 307 -3.84 11.07 -9.55
CA ILE A 307 -3.07 9.83 -9.68
C ILE A 307 -3.07 9.32 -11.12
N LYS A 308 -4.20 9.41 -11.82
CA LYS A 308 -4.28 9.11 -13.25
C LYS A 308 -3.30 9.96 -14.07
N GLU A 309 -3.21 11.25 -13.79
CA GLU A 309 -2.33 12.19 -14.51
C GLU A 309 -0.84 11.95 -14.22
N ALA A 310 -0.51 11.43 -13.03
CA ALA A 310 0.86 11.11 -12.64
C ALA A 310 1.44 9.84 -13.30
N ILE A 311 0.61 9.01 -13.96
CA ILE A 311 1.06 7.78 -14.61
C ILE A 311 1.86 8.11 -15.87
N ASN A 312 3.12 7.69 -15.89
CA ASN A 312 3.88 7.63 -17.14
C ASN A 312 3.37 6.43 -17.95
N ARG A 313 2.74 6.69 -19.10
CA ARG A 313 2.12 5.65 -19.92
C ARG A 313 3.12 4.74 -20.62
N ASP A 314 4.31 5.24 -20.94
CA ASP A 314 5.35 4.47 -21.61
C ASP A 314 6.02 3.48 -20.66
N GLN A 315 6.24 3.91 -19.42
CA GLN A 315 6.78 3.08 -18.34
C GLN A 315 5.70 2.28 -17.61
N GLY A 316 4.43 2.62 -17.85
CA GLY A 316 3.26 1.97 -17.26
C GLY A 316 3.21 2.05 -15.74
N MET A 317 3.74 3.13 -15.13
CA MET A 317 3.76 3.32 -13.67
C MET A 317 3.98 4.80 -13.31
N ILE A 318 3.78 5.13 -12.04
CA ILE A 318 4.09 6.46 -11.49
C ILE A 318 5.57 6.50 -11.08
N PRO A 319 6.38 7.46 -11.57
CA PRO A 319 7.80 7.60 -11.22
C PRO A 319 8.01 8.07 -9.78
N SER A 320 9.24 7.94 -9.28
CA SER A 320 9.64 8.54 -8.00
C SER A 320 9.63 10.06 -8.07
N THR A 321 9.73 10.73 -6.92
CA THR A 321 9.87 12.19 -6.87
C THR A 321 11.14 12.70 -7.54
N SER A 322 12.11 11.82 -7.83
CA SER A 322 13.31 12.13 -8.62
C SER A 322 13.20 11.66 -10.08
N GLY A 323 12.05 11.14 -10.51
CA GLY A 323 11.79 10.67 -11.87
C GLY A 323 12.20 9.22 -12.17
N ASP A 324 12.53 8.42 -11.16
CA ASP A 324 13.02 7.05 -11.34
C ASP A 324 11.87 6.01 -11.41
N PHE A 325 12.11 4.89 -12.11
CA PHE A 325 11.13 3.83 -12.39
C PHE A 325 11.50 2.47 -11.77
N ASP A 326 12.34 2.45 -10.73
CA ASP A 326 12.65 1.21 -10.01
C ASP A 326 11.38 0.59 -9.41
N LEU A 327 11.11 -0.66 -9.78
CA LEU A 327 9.89 -1.37 -9.37
C LEU A 327 9.86 -1.63 -7.86
N SER A 328 11.01 -1.95 -7.25
CA SER A 328 11.06 -2.25 -5.81
C SER A 328 10.79 -1.01 -4.98
N HIS A 329 11.43 0.12 -5.31
CA HIS A 329 11.23 1.38 -4.60
C HIS A 329 9.87 2.01 -4.93
N GLY A 330 9.32 1.74 -6.12
CA GLY A 330 8.03 2.26 -6.57
C GLY A 330 6.80 1.46 -6.11
N GLU A 331 6.99 0.25 -5.54
CA GLU A 331 5.91 -0.71 -5.31
C GLU A 331 4.77 -0.11 -4.49
N HIS A 332 5.07 0.45 -3.30
CA HIS A 332 4.05 1.01 -2.40
C HIS A 332 3.19 2.08 -3.09
N ARG A 333 3.82 3.01 -3.81
CA ARG A 333 3.11 4.07 -4.55
C ARG A 333 2.17 3.49 -5.60
N ASN A 334 2.64 2.52 -6.36
CA ASN A 334 1.93 2.00 -7.51
C ASN A 334 0.84 1.00 -7.13
N VAL A 335 1.03 0.19 -6.08
CA VAL A 335 -0.05 -0.68 -5.57
C VAL A 335 -1.19 0.16 -4.99
N LEU A 336 -0.90 1.25 -4.29
CA LEU A 336 -1.92 2.17 -3.80
C LEU A 336 -2.64 2.88 -4.95
N ALA A 337 -1.92 3.27 -6.00
CA ALA A 337 -2.54 3.83 -7.20
C ALA A 337 -3.53 2.85 -7.85
N ILE A 338 -3.16 1.56 -8.00
CA ILE A 338 -4.08 0.52 -8.49
C ILE A 338 -5.32 0.44 -7.60
N MET A 339 -5.13 0.39 -6.27
CA MET A 339 -6.24 0.28 -5.32
C MET A 339 -7.17 1.50 -5.36
N LEU A 340 -6.65 2.72 -5.49
CA LEU A 340 -7.48 3.92 -5.59
C LEU A 340 -8.30 3.92 -6.89
N LEU A 341 -7.64 3.66 -8.01
CA LEU A 341 -8.20 3.76 -9.35
C LEU A 341 -9.20 2.64 -9.66
N ASP A 342 -9.01 1.46 -9.08
CA ASP A 342 -9.86 0.28 -9.28
C ASP A 342 -10.25 -0.36 -7.94
N TRP A 343 -10.71 0.48 -7.01
CA TRP A 343 -11.18 0.06 -5.69
C TRP A 343 -12.38 -0.88 -5.82
N GLN A 344 -12.30 -2.04 -5.18
CA GLN A 344 -13.37 -3.02 -5.16
C GLN A 344 -14.16 -2.90 -3.86
N GLN A 345 -13.60 -3.42 -2.77
CA GLN A 345 -14.20 -3.44 -1.44
C GLN A 345 -13.16 -3.80 -0.38
N VAL A 346 -13.56 -3.67 0.89
CA VAL A 346 -12.81 -4.24 2.01
C VAL A 346 -12.98 -5.75 2.04
N ASN A 347 -11.93 -6.48 2.44
CA ASN A 347 -11.96 -7.93 2.47
C ASN A 347 -11.02 -8.51 3.52
N SER A 348 -11.58 -9.31 4.43
CA SER A 348 -10.85 -9.95 5.54
C SER A 348 -10.20 -11.27 5.14
N ILE A 349 -9.66 -11.33 3.93
CA ILE A 349 -8.99 -12.50 3.35
C ILE A 349 -7.61 -12.10 2.83
N PRO A 350 -6.64 -13.02 2.70
CA PRO A 350 -6.73 -14.43 3.04
C PRO A 350 -6.62 -14.65 4.56
N THR A 351 -7.35 -15.63 5.09
CA THR A 351 -7.12 -16.16 6.44
C THR A 351 -7.06 -17.68 6.40
N ILE A 352 -6.41 -18.32 7.38
CA ILE A 352 -6.32 -19.79 7.43
C ILE A 352 -7.70 -20.46 7.44
N GLU A 353 -8.70 -19.82 8.05
CA GLU A 353 -10.07 -20.33 8.10
C GLU A 353 -10.80 -20.20 6.76
N LYS A 354 -10.69 -19.06 6.10
CA LYS A 354 -11.48 -18.76 4.88
C LYS A 354 -10.78 -19.21 3.60
N GLN A 355 -9.45 -19.27 3.58
CA GLN A 355 -8.63 -19.66 2.43
C GLN A 355 -7.53 -20.65 2.83
N PRO A 356 -7.88 -21.84 3.36
CA PRO A 356 -6.90 -22.81 3.88
C PRO A 356 -5.88 -23.26 2.83
N LYS A 357 -6.22 -23.20 1.54
CA LYS A 357 -5.30 -23.55 0.44
C LYS A 357 -4.06 -22.64 0.37
N VAL A 358 -4.19 -21.35 0.70
CA VAL A 358 -3.06 -20.40 0.77
C VAL A 358 -2.07 -20.83 1.86
N PHE A 359 -2.57 -21.53 2.89
CA PHE A 359 -1.83 -21.90 4.10
C PHE A 359 -1.59 -23.41 4.21
N ALA A 360 -1.74 -24.16 3.11
CA ALA A 360 -1.66 -25.62 3.11
C ALA A 360 -0.31 -26.16 3.62
N SER A 361 0.77 -25.38 3.47
CA SER A 361 2.09 -25.67 4.01
C SER A 361 2.57 -24.49 4.83
N LEU A 362 2.20 -24.42 6.11
CA LEU A 362 2.68 -23.35 6.99
C LEU A 362 4.21 -23.39 7.13
N PRO A 363 4.90 -22.24 6.97
CA PRO A 363 6.32 -22.14 7.30
C PRO A 363 6.57 -22.51 8.77
N TYR A 364 7.71 -23.16 9.04
CA TYR A 364 8.06 -23.58 10.39
C TYR A 364 7.97 -22.44 11.40
N GLY A 365 7.35 -22.70 12.54
CA GLY A 365 7.15 -21.73 13.60
C GLY A 365 5.73 -21.16 13.63
N LEU A 366 4.99 -21.14 12.51
CA LEU A 366 3.60 -20.65 12.49
C LEU A 366 2.59 -21.77 12.72
N VAL A 367 1.53 -21.44 13.46
CA VAL A 367 0.38 -22.31 13.76
C VAL A 367 -0.91 -21.49 13.69
N SER A 368 -2.05 -22.16 13.52
CA SER A 368 -3.36 -21.52 13.68
C SER A 368 -3.51 -20.89 15.07
N LYS A 369 -4.19 -19.74 15.16
CA LYS A 369 -4.45 -19.04 16.41
C LYS A 369 -5.30 -19.85 17.39
#